data_AF-A0A0T5Z641-F1
#
_entry.id   AF-A0A0T5Z641-F1
#
_cell.length_a   1.000
_cell.length_b   1.000
_cell.length_c   1.000
_cell.angle_alpha   90.00
_cell.angle_beta   90.00
_cell.angle_gamma   90.00
#
_symmetry.space_group_name_H-M   'P 1'
#
loop_
_entity.id
_entity.type
_entity.pdbx_description
1 polymer ?
#
loop_
_entity_poly.entity_id
_entity_poly.type
_entity_poly.pdbx_seq_one_letter_code
_entity_poly.pdbx_strand_id
1 'polypeptide(L)'
;MNPLLERLLQDHRNLTRLLDLLEHKLDALSDGQDSNFDLEIELLDYIEHYADSVHHPTEDVIFRVARGKAGKLRSVLDRLSEQHGELVAFTHRFRETLEG
;
A
#
# COMPACT_ATOMS: atom_id res chain seq x y z
N MET A 1 9.96 12.36 -19.10
CA MET A 1 8.85 12.26 -18.12
C MET A 1 9.36 12.85 -16.79
N ASN A 2 8.50 13.11 -15.80
CA ASN A 2 8.94 13.66 -14.52
C ASN A 2 9.52 12.52 -13.65
N PRO A 3 10.78 12.62 -13.15
CA PRO A 3 11.40 11.54 -12.38
C PRO A 3 10.61 11.11 -11.14
N LEU A 4 9.87 12.02 -10.52
CA LEU A 4 9.01 11.71 -9.36
C LEU A 4 7.84 10.81 -9.77
N LEU A 5 7.19 11.11 -10.90
CA LEU A 5 6.07 10.30 -11.41
C LEU A 5 6.56 8.93 -11.91
N GLU A 6 7.77 8.86 -12.47
CA GLU A 6 8.40 7.59 -12.83
C GLU A 6 8.66 6.72 -11.61
N ARG A 7 9.16 7.30 -10.51
CA ARG A 7 9.32 6.61 -9.23
C ARG A 7 7.99 6.10 -8.69
N LEU A 8 6.98 6.94 -8.59
CA LEU A 8 5.66 6.53 -8.08
C LEU A 8 5.03 5.41 -8.90
N LEU A 9 5.16 5.46 -10.24
CA LEU A 9 4.71 4.38 -11.09
C LEU A 9 5.48 3.08 -10.85
N GLN A 10 6.77 3.17 -10.56
CA GLN A 10 7.56 2.01 -10.17
C GLN A 10 7.19 1.48 -8.79
N ASP A 11 6.91 2.36 -7.83
CA ASP A 11 6.42 2.00 -6.50
C ASP A 11 5.10 1.23 -6.61
N HIS A 12 4.13 1.71 -7.41
CA HIS A 12 2.88 0.99 -7.66
C HIS A 12 3.11 -0.41 -8.21
N ARG A 13 3.99 -0.57 -9.20
CA ARG A 13 4.32 -1.90 -9.74
C ARG A 13 4.93 -2.83 -8.70
N ASN A 14 5.77 -2.30 -7.82
CA ASN A 14 6.40 -3.08 -6.76
C ASN A 14 5.36 -3.48 -5.71
N LEU A 15 4.51 -2.54 -5.27
CA LEU A 15 3.43 -2.80 -4.33
C LEU A 15 2.46 -3.85 -4.87
N THR A 16 2.05 -3.78 -6.14
CA THR A 16 1.21 -4.82 -6.77
C THR A 16 1.86 -6.20 -6.66
N ARG A 17 3.16 -6.34 -6.99
CA ARG A 17 3.84 -7.65 -6.91
C ARG A 17 3.90 -8.20 -5.48
N LEU A 18 4.05 -7.33 -4.48
CA LEU A 18 4.07 -7.74 -3.08
C LEU A 18 2.68 -8.18 -2.62
N LEU A 19 1.63 -7.49 -3.06
CA LEU A 19 0.25 -7.88 -2.79
C LEU A 19 -0.13 -9.18 -3.49
N ASP A 20 0.28 -9.38 -4.75
CA ASP A 20 0.08 -10.65 -5.47
C ASP A 20 0.77 -11.82 -4.73
N LEU A 21 1.98 -11.60 -4.21
CA LEU A 21 2.71 -12.59 -3.41
C LEU A 21 1.99 -12.91 -2.10
N LEU A 22 1.47 -11.89 -1.42
CA LEU A 22 0.70 -12.04 -0.18
C LEU A 22 -0.60 -12.82 -0.43
N GLU A 23 -1.33 -12.50 -1.50
CA GLU A 23 -2.55 -13.21 -1.91
C GLU A 23 -2.26 -14.69 -2.16
N HIS A 24 -1.22 -15.01 -2.92
CA HIS A 24 -0.81 -16.41 -3.16
C HIS A 24 -0.45 -17.17 -1.88
N LYS A 25 0.15 -16.50 -0.90
CA LYS A 25 0.46 -17.11 0.40
C LYS A 25 -0.80 -17.39 1.21
N LEU A 26 -1.76 -16.47 1.20
CA LEU A 26 -3.04 -16.63 1.88
C LEU A 26 -3.90 -17.74 1.25
N ASP A 27 -3.90 -17.84 -0.08
CA ASP A 27 -4.56 -18.93 -0.79
C ASP A 27 -3.97 -20.29 -0.37
N ALA A 28 -2.64 -20.41 -0.35
CA ALA A 28 -1.97 -21.64 0.08
C ALA A 28 -2.30 -22.00 1.55
N LEU A 29 -2.33 -21.01 2.44
CA LEU A 29 -2.73 -21.20 3.83
C LEU A 29 -4.18 -21.68 3.93
N SER A 30 -5.10 -21.09 3.14
CA SER A 30 -6.51 -21.50 3.08
C SER A 30 -6.69 -22.94 2.56
N ASP A 31 -5.78 -23.41 1.71
CA ASP A 31 -5.72 -24.79 1.21
C ASP A 31 -5.06 -25.77 2.22
N GLY A 32 -4.72 -25.30 3.42
CA GLY A 32 -4.14 -26.09 4.50
C GLY A 32 -2.65 -26.40 4.32
N GLN A 33 -1.95 -25.63 3.48
CA GLN A 33 -0.49 -25.71 3.40
C GLN A 33 0.14 -25.00 4.61
N ASP A 34 1.31 -25.48 5.01
CA ASP A 34 2.12 -24.79 6.02
C ASP A 34 2.53 -23.41 5.51
N SER A 35 2.35 -22.38 6.33
CA SER A 35 2.86 -21.04 6.03
C SER A 35 4.07 -20.66 6.85
N ASN A 36 4.93 -19.85 6.25
CA ASN A 36 6.03 -19.18 6.92
C ASN A 36 5.54 -17.77 7.32
N PHE A 37 4.98 -17.67 8.52
CA PHE A 37 4.45 -16.42 9.06
C PHE A 37 5.54 -15.37 9.29
N ASP A 38 6.78 -15.75 9.62
CA ASP A 38 7.89 -14.81 9.76
C ASP A 38 8.12 -14.03 8.44
N LEU A 39 8.07 -14.74 7.31
CA LEU A 39 8.21 -14.12 5.98
C LEU A 39 6.99 -13.24 5.61
N GLU A 40 5.79 -13.61 6.04
CA GLU A 40 4.58 -12.80 5.83
C GLU A 40 4.61 -11.52 6.66
N ILE A 41 5.07 -11.60 7.90
CA ILE A 41 5.27 -10.46 8.79
C ILE A 41 6.32 -9.52 8.19
N GLU A 42 7.47 -10.03 7.71
CA GLU A 42 8.48 -9.20 7.03
C GLU A 42 7.93 -8.52 5.77
N LEU A 43 7.09 -9.22 4.99
CA LEU A 43 6.43 -8.66 3.82
C LEU A 43 5.49 -7.51 4.19
N LEU A 44 4.65 -7.71 5.22
CA LEU A 44 3.72 -6.70 5.72
C LEU A 44 4.47 -5.51 6.34
N ASP A 45 5.55 -5.76 7.09
CA ASP A 45 6.45 -4.73 7.64
C ASP A 45 6.99 -3.83 6.54
N TYR A 46 7.45 -4.42 5.44
CA TYR A 46 7.97 -3.65 4.31
C TYR A 46 6.88 -2.80 3.64
N ILE A 47 5.69 -3.37 3.41
CA ILE A 47 4.55 -2.65 2.83
C ILE A 47 4.17 -1.47 3.72
N GLU A 48 3.99 -1.70 5.03
CA GLU A 48 3.65 -0.69 6.02
C GLU A 48 4.70 0.44 6.02
N HIS A 49 5.97 0.11 6.27
CA HIS A 49 7.01 1.13 6.40
C HIS A 49 7.21 1.95 5.13
N TYR A 50 7.30 1.29 3.96
CA TYR A 50 7.59 2.01 2.72
C TYR A 50 6.37 2.76 2.18
N ALA A 51 5.19 2.12 2.18
CA ALA A 51 3.99 2.77 1.67
C ALA A 51 3.63 3.99 2.54
N ASP A 52 3.67 3.85 3.86
CA ASP A 52 3.16 4.86 4.77
C ASP A 52 4.16 5.98 5.07
N SER A 53 5.47 5.67 5.07
CA SER A 53 6.49 6.68 5.35
C SER A 53 6.98 7.42 4.11
N VAL A 54 6.83 6.84 2.91
CA VAL A 54 7.44 7.37 1.69
C VAL A 54 6.44 7.55 0.55
N HIS A 55 5.72 6.49 0.19
CA HIS A 55 4.87 6.49 -0.99
C HIS A 55 3.63 7.39 -0.83
N HIS A 56 2.74 7.07 0.13
CA HIS A 56 1.51 7.81 0.39
C HIS A 56 1.77 9.31 0.70
N PRO A 57 2.77 9.69 1.54
CA PRO A 57 3.07 11.10 1.77
C PRO A 57 3.50 11.84 0.50
N THR A 58 4.21 11.17 -0.41
CA THR A 58 4.59 11.76 -1.70
C THR A 58 3.35 12.05 -2.54
N GLU A 59 2.44 11.08 -2.67
CA GLU A 59 1.20 11.24 -3.44
C GLU A 59 0.29 12.32 -2.82
N ASP A 60 0.15 12.37 -1.50
CA ASP A 60 -0.68 13.36 -0.82
C ASP A 60 -0.20 14.80 -1.03
N VAL A 61 1.11 15.03 -1.13
CA VAL A 61 1.66 16.34 -1.50
C VAL A 61 1.24 16.71 -2.93
N ILE A 62 1.34 15.76 -3.88
CA ILE A 62 0.91 15.98 -5.26
C ILE A 62 -0.60 16.23 -5.32
N PHE A 63 -1.41 15.44 -4.62
CA PHE A 63 -2.87 15.57 -4.57
C PHE A 63 -3.28 16.92 -4.01
N ARG A 64 -2.62 17.41 -2.95
CA ARG A 64 -2.88 18.74 -2.36
C ARG A 64 -2.67 19.87 -3.37
N VAL A 65 -1.60 19.81 -4.16
CA VAL A 65 -1.35 20.80 -5.22
C VAL A 65 -2.34 20.65 -6.38
N ALA A 66 -2.67 19.41 -6.74
CA ALA A 66 -3.58 19.10 -7.84
C ALA A 66 -5.05 19.47 -7.53
N ARG A 67 -5.48 19.43 -6.26
CA ARG A 67 -6.86 19.74 -5.83
C ARG A 67 -7.38 21.07 -6.35
N GLY A 68 -6.52 22.11 -6.39
CA GLY A 68 -6.90 23.44 -6.90
C GLY A 68 -7.21 23.46 -8.41
N LYS A 69 -6.79 22.44 -9.16
CA LYS A 69 -6.96 22.30 -10.61
C LYS A 69 -7.83 21.10 -11.00
N ALA A 70 -8.23 20.27 -10.04
CA ALA A 70 -8.80 18.95 -10.28
C ALA A 70 -10.26 18.97 -10.76
N GLY A 71 -10.99 20.08 -10.58
CA GLY A 71 -12.40 20.18 -10.99
C GLY A 71 -13.22 19.00 -10.47
N LYS A 72 -13.77 18.19 -11.40
CA LYS A 72 -14.56 16.97 -11.08
C LYS A 72 -13.75 15.86 -10.41
N LEU A 73 -12.41 15.84 -10.56
CA LEU A 73 -11.54 14.84 -9.95
C LEU A 73 -11.25 15.12 -8.47
N ARG A 74 -11.67 16.28 -7.94
CA ARG A 74 -11.39 16.65 -6.54
C ARG A 74 -11.91 15.60 -5.55
N SER A 75 -13.12 15.10 -5.73
CA SER A 75 -13.69 14.06 -4.86
C SER A 75 -12.92 12.75 -4.93
N VAL A 76 -12.33 12.42 -6.08
CA VAL A 76 -11.48 11.24 -6.23
C VAL A 76 -10.18 11.43 -5.46
N LEU A 77 -9.52 12.58 -5.58
CA LEU A 77 -8.29 12.89 -4.84
C LEU A 77 -8.52 12.92 -3.32
N ASP A 78 -9.65 13.47 -2.87
CA ASP A 78 -10.02 13.48 -1.45
C ASP A 78 -10.24 12.05 -0.96
N ARG A 79 -10.96 11.21 -1.73
CA ARG A 79 -11.19 9.80 -1.39
C ARG A 79 -9.89 8.98 -1.33
N LEU A 80 -8.96 9.19 -2.27
CA LEU A 80 -7.68 8.49 -2.27
C LEU A 80 -6.84 8.83 -1.02
N SER A 81 -6.77 10.11 -0.65
CA SER A 81 -6.09 10.52 0.59
C SER A 81 -6.74 9.92 1.85
N GLU A 82 -8.07 9.77 1.89
CA GLU A 82 -8.74 9.05 2.98
C GLU A 82 -8.33 7.57 3.01
N GLN A 83 -8.31 6.92 1.85
CA GLN A 83 -7.95 5.51 1.72
C GLN A 83 -6.50 5.23 2.13
N HIS A 84 -5.56 6.16 1.91
CA HIS A 84 -4.19 6.03 2.43
C HIS A 84 -4.19 5.85 3.96
N GLY A 85 -5.00 6.61 4.69
CA GLY A 85 -5.13 6.48 6.14
C GLY A 85 -5.81 5.18 6.57
N GLU A 86 -6.80 4.70 5.81
CA GLU A 86 -7.44 3.41 6.05
C GLU A 86 -6.43 2.25 5.87
N LEU A 87 -5.60 2.30 4.84
CA LEU A 87 -4.62 1.27 4.50
C LEU A 87 -3.60 1.05 5.62
N VAL A 88 -3.06 2.12 6.21
CA VAL A 88 -2.15 2.06 7.39
C VAL A 88 -2.76 1.19 8.50
N ALA A 89 -4.04 1.45 8.80
CA ALA A 89 -4.72 0.74 9.87
C ALA A 89 -5.00 -0.72 9.50
N PHE A 90 -5.22 -1.03 8.21
CA PHE A 90 -5.43 -2.40 7.74
C PHE A 90 -4.15 -3.23 7.78
N THR A 91 -3.04 -2.71 7.26
CA THR A 91 -1.74 -3.41 7.23
C THR A 91 -1.24 -3.70 8.64
N HIS A 92 -1.31 -2.71 9.54
CA HIS A 92 -0.92 -2.87 10.94
C HIS A 92 -1.73 -3.96 11.65
N ARG A 93 -3.07 -3.90 11.58
CA ARG A 93 -3.94 -4.92 12.22
C ARG A 93 -3.71 -6.31 11.66
N PHE A 94 -3.44 -6.41 10.35
CA PHE A 94 -3.19 -7.70 9.74
C PHE A 94 -1.88 -8.30 10.25
N ARG A 95 -0.83 -7.50 10.32
CA ARG A 95 0.45 -7.91 10.90
C ARG A 95 0.31 -8.37 12.35
N GLU A 96 -0.36 -7.58 13.19
CA GLU A 96 -0.62 -7.95 14.61
C GLU A 96 -1.32 -9.31 14.72
N THR A 97 -2.24 -9.62 13.79
CA THR A 97 -2.95 -10.91 13.76
C THR A 97 -2.01 -12.09 13.47
N LEU A 98 -0.94 -11.87 12.71
CA LEU A 98 0.05 -12.91 12.41
C LEU A 98 1.09 -13.07 13.54
N GLU A 99 1.33 -12.02 14.33
CA GLU A 99 2.30 -12.01 15.43
C GLU A 99 1.79 -12.69 16.71
N GLY A 100 0.47 -12.77 16.91
CA GLY A 100 -0.19 -13.50 18.02
C GLY A 100 -0.68 -12.62 19.16
#